data_AF-A0ABD1F8I6-F1
#
_entry.id   AF-A0ABD1F8I6-F1
#
_cell.length_a   1.000
_cell.length_b   1.000
_cell.length_c   1.000
_cell.angle_alpha   90.00
_cell.angle_beta   90.00
_cell.angle_gamma   90.00
#
_symmetry.space_group_name_H-M   'P 1'
#
loop_
_entity.id
_entity.type
_entity.pdbx_description
1 polymer ?
#
loop_
_entity_poly.entity_id
_entity_poly.type
_entity_poly.pdbx_seq_one_letter_code
_entity_poly.pdbx_strand_id
1 'polypeptide(L)'
;MSRFPDKRLRFTVEQDMQLLLEIIRLNPFEDGDRWLEVHENFVNACNVPFSLRTCKDHASHLLNLHLKDAIKIRPRETPKEFEQKRKYLNQILELRSQCGGEVLKRGPQSSNSWEDTSNHLLMKDESQFIKFEDSDDDFYWEEENKRDKKEKERDAIDADGKLRKQELALEERKLFLKEKQLKLEQDRLELDKFERAKRLEMEKSEREAYENVALQNHTIITTLMDKCNRRSIGNNLCIL
;
A
#
# COMPACT_ATOMS: atom_id res chain seq x y z
N MET A 1 -22.13 -24.20 -10.90
CA MET A 1 -21.81 -23.91 -9.48
C MET A 1 -20.39 -23.38 -9.40
N SER A 2 -20.23 -22.07 -9.25
CA SER A 2 -18.92 -21.41 -9.25
C SER A 2 -18.23 -21.65 -7.90
N ARG A 3 -17.23 -22.54 -7.85
CA ARG A 3 -16.32 -22.65 -6.69
C ARG A 3 -15.26 -21.57 -6.84
N PHE A 4 -15.57 -20.38 -6.32
CA PHE A 4 -14.52 -19.40 -6.06
C PHE A 4 -13.52 -20.01 -5.07
N PRO A 5 -12.20 -19.83 -5.28
CA PRO A 5 -11.21 -20.31 -4.33
C PRO A 5 -11.51 -19.68 -2.96
N ASP A 6 -11.62 -20.53 -1.94
CA ASP A 6 -11.95 -20.16 -0.57
C ASP A 6 -10.82 -19.30 0.00
N LYS A 7 -10.90 -17.99 -0.25
CA LYS A 7 -9.95 -17.01 0.27
C LYS A 7 -10.18 -16.98 1.77
N ARG A 8 -9.22 -17.55 2.51
CA ARG A 8 -9.17 -17.54 3.98
C ARG A 8 -9.59 -16.17 4.49
N LEU A 9 -10.78 -16.11 5.10
CA LEU A 9 -11.36 -14.88 5.63
C LEU A 9 -10.44 -14.31 6.71
N ARG A 10 -10.15 -13.01 6.61
CA ARG A 10 -9.33 -12.27 7.57
C ARG A 10 -10.14 -11.08 8.08
N PHE A 11 -10.07 -10.85 9.39
CA PHE A 11 -10.72 -9.70 10.00
C PHE A 11 -10.08 -8.38 9.52
N THR A 12 -10.90 -7.48 9.00
CA THR A 12 -10.50 -6.11 8.69
C THR A 12 -10.43 -5.24 9.96
N VAL A 13 -9.96 -4.00 9.84
CA VAL A 13 -9.90 -3.06 10.97
C VAL A 13 -11.32 -2.71 11.42
N GLU A 14 -12.21 -2.45 10.47
CA GLU A 14 -13.61 -2.11 10.72
C GLU A 14 -14.35 -3.26 11.42
N GLN A 15 -14.05 -4.50 11.01
CA GLN A 15 -14.61 -5.70 11.64
C GLN A 15 -14.09 -5.90 13.07
N ASP A 16 -12.80 -5.65 13.32
CA ASP A 16 -12.27 -5.68 14.69
C ASP A 16 -13.03 -4.68 15.57
N MET A 17 -13.24 -3.46 15.07
CA MET A 17 -13.92 -2.39 15.82
C MET A 17 -15.39 -2.72 16.08
N GLN A 18 -16.11 -3.22 15.07
CA GLN A 18 -17.50 -3.63 15.21
C GLN A 18 -17.65 -4.77 16.22
N LEU A 19 -16.78 -5.78 16.16
CA LEU A 19 -16.81 -6.90 17.10
C LEU A 19 -16.58 -6.44 18.54
N LEU A 20 -15.57 -5.59 18.76
CA LEU A 20 -15.27 -5.06 20.10
C LEU A 20 -16.42 -4.18 20.63
N LEU A 21 -17.06 -3.40 19.76
CA LEU A 21 -18.24 -2.61 20.12
C LEU A 21 -19.42 -3.47 20.57
N GLU A 22 -19.75 -4.52 19.84
CA GLU A 22 -20.86 -5.41 20.22
C GLU A 22 -20.58 -6.13 21.54
N ILE A 23 -19.32 -6.52 21.79
CA ILE A 23 -18.89 -7.10 23.07
C ILE A 23 -19.09 -6.10 24.22
N ILE A 24 -18.70 -4.83 24.03
CA ILE A 24 -18.90 -3.79 25.06
C ILE A 24 -20.40 -3.54 25.30
N ARG A 25 -21.20 -3.54 24.23
CA ARG A 25 -22.62 -3.22 24.29
C ARG A 25 -23.45 -4.28 25.02
N LEU A 26 -23.23 -5.56 24.69
CA LEU A 26 -24.02 -6.67 25.23
C LEU A 26 -23.37 -7.32 26.46
N ASN A 27 -22.08 -7.05 26.68
CA ASN A 27 -21.27 -7.61 27.75
C ASN A 27 -21.47 -9.13 27.92
N PRO A 28 -20.84 -9.95 27.06
CA PRO A 28 -21.00 -11.39 27.10
C PRO A 28 -20.24 -12.08 28.25
N PHE A 29 -19.61 -11.31 29.15
CA PHE A 29 -18.97 -11.83 30.36
C PHE A 29 -19.93 -11.96 31.55
N GLU A 30 -21.08 -11.27 31.51
CA GLU A 30 -22.16 -11.46 32.50
C GLU A 30 -22.97 -12.73 32.24
N ASP A 31 -23.20 -13.03 30.97
CA ASP A 31 -24.01 -14.15 30.52
C ASP A 31 -23.44 -14.70 29.21
N GLY A 32 -23.06 -15.97 29.24
CA GLY A 32 -22.43 -16.67 28.13
C GLY A 32 -23.34 -16.82 26.90
N ASP A 33 -24.66 -16.79 27.08
CA ASP A 33 -25.63 -16.91 26.00
C ASP A 33 -25.69 -15.63 25.15
N ARG A 34 -25.32 -14.47 25.71
CA ARG A 34 -25.24 -13.19 25.00
C ARG A 34 -24.19 -13.20 23.88
N TRP A 35 -23.26 -14.16 23.88
CA TRP A 35 -22.35 -14.34 22.76
C TRP A 35 -23.09 -14.67 21.45
N LEU A 36 -24.24 -15.32 21.51
CA LEU A 36 -25.07 -15.58 20.32
C LEU A 36 -25.59 -14.27 19.74
N GLU A 37 -26.11 -13.39 20.59
CA GLU A 37 -26.61 -12.07 20.17
C GLU A 37 -25.48 -11.17 19.63
N VAL A 38 -24.30 -11.17 20.28
CA VAL A 38 -23.10 -10.48 19.79
C VAL A 38 -22.74 -10.96 18.39
N HIS A 39 -22.75 -12.28 18.17
CA HIS A 39 -22.42 -12.90 16.90
C HIS A 39 -23.44 -12.56 15.81
N GLU A 40 -24.74 -12.68 16.10
CA GLU A 40 -25.80 -12.35 15.15
C GLU A 40 -25.73 -10.87 14.72
N ASN A 41 -25.60 -9.96 15.68
CA ASN A 41 -25.48 -8.52 15.40
C ASN A 41 -24.23 -8.20 14.59
N PHE A 42 -23.10 -8.83 14.92
CA PHE A 42 -21.85 -8.66 14.19
C PHE A 42 -21.93 -9.19 12.75
N VAL A 43 -22.47 -10.39 12.54
CA VAL A 43 -22.63 -10.97 11.19
C VAL A 43 -23.58 -10.14 10.36
N ASN A 44 -24.68 -9.66 10.94
CA ASN A 44 -25.63 -8.78 10.27
C ASN A 44 -25.00 -7.43 9.89
N ALA A 45 -24.20 -6.83 10.77
CA ALA A 45 -23.53 -5.55 10.52
C ALA A 45 -22.40 -5.66 9.47
N CYS A 46 -21.61 -6.73 9.52
CA CYS A 46 -20.46 -6.91 8.64
C CYS A 46 -20.81 -7.60 7.32
N ASN A 47 -21.97 -8.25 7.23
CA ASN A 47 -22.42 -9.05 6.09
C ASN A 47 -21.38 -10.12 5.66
N VAL A 48 -20.70 -10.71 6.64
CA VAL A 48 -19.68 -11.76 6.44
C VAL A 48 -19.99 -12.93 7.36
N PRO A 49 -20.10 -14.17 6.85
CA PRO A 49 -20.54 -15.33 7.63
C PRO A 49 -19.40 -15.90 8.49
N PHE A 50 -18.94 -15.15 9.47
CA PHE A 50 -18.03 -15.68 10.50
C PHE A 50 -18.79 -16.66 11.40
N SER A 51 -18.12 -17.70 11.89
CA SER A 51 -18.71 -18.59 12.91
C SER A 51 -18.61 -17.96 14.30
N LEU A 52 -19.54 -18.30 15.20
CA LEU A 52 -19.52 -17.89 16.61
C LEU A 52 -18.17 -18.17 17.27
N ARG A 53 -17.63 -19.36 17.04
CA ARG A 53 -16.31 -19.78 17.53
C ARG A 53 -15.21 -18.86 17.03
N THR A 54 -15.22 -18.51 15.74
CA THR A 54 -14.23 -17.61 15.14
C THR A 54 -14.28 -16.22 15.77
N CYS A 55 -15.47 -15.70 16.07
CA CYS A 55 -15.62 -14.41 16.76
C CYS A 55 -15.06 -14.45 18.19
N LYS A 56 -15.35 -15.52 18.94
CA LYS A 56 -14.81 -15.73 20.30
C LYS A 56 -13.29 -15.83 20.28
N ASP A 57 -12.74 -16.73 19.45
CA ASP A 57 -11.30 -16.96 19.34
C ASP A 57 -10.56 -15.69 18.93
N HIS A 58 -11.13 -14.92 18.00
CA HIS A 58 -10.55 -13.65 17.54
C HIS A 58 -10.59 -12.56 18.60
N ALA A 59 -11.69 -12.42 19.34
CA ALA A 59 -11.79 -11.47 20.46
C ALA A 59 -10.77 -11.80 21.56
N SER A 60 -10.65 -13.08 21.94
CA SER A 60 -9.65 -13.55 22.90
C SER A 60 -8.23 -13.30 22.39
N HIS A 61 -7.97 -13.52 21.10
CA HIS A 61 -6.67 -13.23 20.50
C HIS A 61 -6.32 -11.74 20.56
N LEU A 62 -7.27 -10.85 20.24
CA LEU A 62 -7.06 -9.40 20.34
C LEU A 62 -6.77 -8.97 21.78
N LEU A 63 -7.50 -9.50 22.77
CA LEU A 63 -7.27 -9.22 24.18
C LEU A 63 -5.89 -9.73 24.63
N ASN A 64 -5.50 -10.94 24.23
CA ASN A 64 -4.19 -11.52 24.56
C ASN A 64 -3.02 -10.73 23.95
N LEU A 65 -3.18 -10.23 22.72
CA LEU A 65 -2.17 -9.36 22.11
C LEU A 65 -2.06 -8.02 22.84
N HIS A 66 -3.18 -7.48 23.32
CA HIS A 66 -3.21 -6.23 24.07
C HIS A 66 -2.53 -6.37 25.43
N LEU A 67 -2.83 -7.45 26.16
CA LEU A 67 -2.20 -7.77 27.45
C LEU A 67 -0.68 -7.95 27.35
N LYS A 68 -0.18 -8.41 26.20
CA LYS A 68 1.25 -8.60 25.93
C LYS A 68 1.92 -7.37 25.31
N ASP A 69 1.22 -6.23 25.20
CA ASP A 69 1.65 -5.02 24.48
C ASP A 69 2.18 -5.30 23.06
N ALA A 70 1.67 -6.36 22.42
CA ALA A 70 2.12 -6.85 21.12
C ALA A 70 1.23 -6.36 19.96
N ILE A 71 0.23 -5.54 20.25
CA ILE A 71 -0.66 -4.95 19.24
C ILE A 71 0.08 -3.88 18.43
N LYS A 72 0.11 -4.07 17.10
CA LYS A 72 0.75 -3.16 16.14
C LYS A 72 -0.30 -2.54 15.22
N ILE A 73 -0.05 -1.28 14.83
CA ILE A 73 -0.86 -0.56 13.84
C ILE A 73 -0.80 -1.32 12.51
N ARG A 74 -1.96 -1.66 11.95
CA ARG A 74 -2.02 -2.28 10.62
C ARG A 74 -1.72 -1.24 9.53
N PRO A 75 -1.14 -1.62 8.37
CA PRO A 75 -0.81 -0.67 7.30
C PRO A 75 -1.98 0.16 6.72
N ARG A 76 -3.23 -0.26 6.94
CA ARG A 76 -4.46 0.44 6.51
C ARG A 76 -5.23 1.09 7.66
N GLU A 77 -4.75 0.93 8.90
CA GLU A 77 -5.37 1.48 10.11
C GLU A 77 -4.81 2.88 10.36
N THR A 78 -5.69 3.85 10.55
CA THR A 78 -5.28 5.19 10.94
C THR A 78 -4.85 5.22 12.42
N PRO A 79 -3.95 6.13 12.81
CA PRO A 79 -3.56 6.27 14.22
C PRO A 79 -4.74 6.49 15.17
N LYS A 80 -5.80 7.15 14.70
CA LYS A 80 -7.04 7.40 15.47
C LYS A 80 -7.83 6.11 15.70
N GLU A 81 -7.99 5.29 14.67
CA GLU A 81 -8.67 3.98 14.77
C GLU A 81 -7.92 3.04 15.71
N PHE A 82 -6.59 3.04 15.64
CA PHE A 82 -5.75 2.25 16.55
C PHE A 82 -5.93 2.66 18.02
N GLU A 83 -5.94 3.96 18.30
CA GLU A 83 -6.17 4.47 19.65
C GLU A 83 -7.57 4.09 20.16
N GLN A 84 -8.58 4.21 19.30
CA GLN A 84 -9.95 3.83 19.61
C GLN A 84 -10.07 2.31 19.88
N LYS A 85 -9.37 1.48 19.10
CA LYS A 85 -9.29 0.04 19.33
C LYS A 85 -8.68 -0.29 20.69
N ARG A 86 -7.59 0.38 21.08
CA ARG A 86 -6.98 0.21 22.42
C ARG A 86 -7.94 0.64 23.53
N LYS A 87 -8.72 1.71 23.34
CA LYS A 87 -9.76 2.14 24.30
C LYS A 87 -10.82 1.06 24.49
N TYR A 88 -11.32 0.47 23.40
CA TYR A 88 -12.30 -0.62 23.48
C TYR A 88 -11.74 -1.87 24.16
N LEU A 89 -10.48 -2.23 23.87
CA LEU A 89 -9.84 -3.36 24.52
C LEU A 89 -9.65 -3.14 26.03
N ASN A 90 -9.28 -1.93 26.45
CA ASN A 90 -9.22 -1.57 27.87
C ASN A 90 -10.59 -1.68 28.55
N GLN A 91 -11.64 -1.12 27.93
CA GLN A 91 -13.01 -1.22 28.46
C GLN A 91 -13.46 -2.68 28.60
N ILE A 92 -13.14 -3.54 27.63
CA ILE A 92 -13.46 -4.96 27.71
C ILE A 92 -12.70 -5.66 28.85
N LEU A 93 -11.43 -5.31 29.09
CA LEU A 93 -10.68 -5.84 30.22
C LEU A 93 -11.27 -5.39 31.57
N GLU A 94 -11.72 -4.13 31.66
CA GLU A 94 -12.43 -3.62 32.82
C GLU A 94 -13.75 -4.38 33.05
N LEU A 95 -14.56 -4.57 32.00
CA LEU A 95 -15.78 -5.37 32.07
C LEU A 95 -15.50 -6.80 32.54
N ARG A 96 -14.45 -7.44 31.99
CA ARG A 96 -14.02 -8.78 32.42
C ARG A 96 -13.60 -8.82 33.89
N SER A 97 -12.93 -7.78 34.37
CA SER A 97 -12.53 -7.67 35.78
C SER A 97 -13.73 -7.45 36.72
N GLN A 98 -14.78 -6.77 36.26
CA GLN A 98 -15.99 -6.49 37.05
C GLN A 98 -16.90 -7.73 37.14
N CYS A 99 -16.97 -8.55 36.09
CA CYS A 99 -17.76 -9.78 36.07
C CYS A 99 -17.08 -10.98 36.75
N GLY A 100 -15.75 -10.95 36.93
CA GLY A 100 -14.99 -12.04 37.56
C GLY A 100 -15.13 -12.16 39.09
N GLY A 101 -16.02 -11.37 39.72
CA GLY A 101 -16.12 -11.21 41.17
C GLY A 101 -17.16 -12.06 41.92
N GLU A 102 -18.14 -12.68 41.25
CA GLU A 102 -19.17 -13.48 41.93
C GLU A 102 -19.55 -14.74 41.15
N VAL A 103 -18.86 -15.86 41.43
CA VAL A 103 -19.26 -17.18 40.93
C VAL A 103 -20.24 -17.82 41.92
N LEU A 104 -21.53 -17.62 41.67
CA LEU A 104 -22.60 -18.46 42.21
C LEU A 104 -22.65 -19.78 41.42
N LYS A 105 -22.42 -20.90 42.14
CA LYS A 105 -22.52 -22.28 41.67
C LYS A 105 -23.80 -22.57 40.88
N ARG A 106 -23.69 -23.26 39.74
CA ARG A 106 -24.63 -24.33 39.33
C ARG A 106 -24.16 -25.14 38.09
N GLY A 107 -24.00 -26.46 38.29
CA GLY A 107 -24.43 -27.52 37.35
C GLY A 107 -23.44 -28.00 36.26
N PRO A 108 -23.45 -29.30 35.90
CA PRO A 108 -22.33 -29.94 35.20
C PRO A 108 -22.54 -30.10 33.68
N GLN A 109 -21.41 -30.34 33.01
CA GLN A 109 -21.20 -30.72 31.59
C GLN A 109 -20.98 -29.57 30.60
N SER A 110 -19.72 -29.32 30.24
CA SER A 110 -19.12 -29.95 29.05
C SER A 110 -17.75 -29.33 28.77
N SER A 111 -16.72 -30.18 28.79
CA SER A 111 -15.36 -30.01 28.26
C SER A 111 -15.13 -28.77 27.38
N ASN A 112 -14.46 -27.76 27.94
CA ASN A 112 -13.42 -26.96 27.28
C ASN A 112 -12.54 -26.33 28.38
N SER A 113 -11.50 -27.08 28.75
CA SER A 113 -10.49 -26.72 29.76
C SER A 113 -9.54 -25.64 29.24
N TRP A 114 -9.84 -24.35 29.48
CA TRP A 114 -8.85 -23.25 29.36
C TRP A 114 -9.07 -22.07 30.32
N GLU A 115 -9.96 -22.18 31.30
CA GLU A 115 -10.19 -21.12 32.31
C GLU A 115 -9.39 -21.36 33.59
N ASP A 116 -8.06 -21.47 33.50
CA ASP A 116 -7.25 -21.33 34.72
C ASP A 116 -5.80 -20.93 34.41
N THR A 117 -5.56 -19.64 34.19
CA THR A 117 -4.26 -18.99 34.37
C THR A 117 -4.47 -17.49 34.37
N SER A 118 -4.92 -16.97 35.52
CA SER A 118 -4.58 -15.63 36.02
C SER A 118 -5.59 -15.27 37.11
N ASN A 119 -5.33 -15.74 38.32
CA ASN A 119 -5.67 -15.07 39.57
C ASN A 119 -4.90 -15.77 40.70
N HIS A 120 -3.61 -15.46 40.86
CA HIS A 120 -2.91 -15.78 42.10
C HIS A 120 -1.94 -14.66 42.47
N LEU A 121 -2.51 -13.61 43.06
CA LEU A 121 -1.79 -12.63 43.88
C LEU A 121 -2.04 -12.97 45.35
N LEU A 122 -0.97 -13.44 46.03
CA LEU A 122 -0.76 -13.52 47.48
C LEU A 122 -1.80 -14.28 48.34
N MET A 123 -1.43 -15.48 48.79
CA MET A 123 -1.29 -15.78 50.23
C MET A 123 -0.18 -16.83 50.45
N LYS A 124 0.71 -16.52 51.39
CA LYS A 124 1.61 -17.49 52.03
C LYS A 124 0.74 -18.48 52.80
N ASP A 125 0.92 -19.77 52.57
CA ASP A 125 0.83 -20.74 53.66
C ASP A 125 1.71 -21.94 53.38
N GLU A 126 2.48 -22.29 54.42
CA GLU A 126 3.41 -23.40 54.48
C GLU A 126 2.62 -24.71 54.52
N SER A 127 2.63 -25.49 53.44
CA SER A 127 2.18 -26.88 53.49
C SER A 127 2.81 -27.72 52.37
N GLN A 128 3.72 -28.60 52.81
CA GLN A 128 4.06 -29.89 52.22
C GLN A 128 4.49 -29.92 50.74
N PHE A 129 5.80 -29.80 50.58
CA PHE A 129 6.56 -30.21 49.41
C PHE A 129 6.39 -31.72 49.15
N ILE A 130 5.44 -32.07 48.27
CA ILE A 130 5.44 -33.36 47.59
C ILE A 130 6.48 -33.26 46.47
N LYS A 131 7.57 -34.02 46.60
CA LYS A 131 8.51 -34.28 45.49
C LYS A 131 7.73 -35.06 44.43
N PHE A 132 7.23 -34.36 43.43
CA PHE A 132 6.78 -34.97 42.19
C PHE A 132 8.03 -35.44 41.45
N GLU A 133 8.13 -36.76 41.24
CA GLU A 133 9.22 -37.39 40.52
C GLU A 133 9.28 -36.84 39.10
N ASP A 134 10.50 -36.55 38.65
CA ASP A 134 10.81 -36.03 37.32
C ASP A 134 10.25 -36.98 36.24
N SER A 135 9.14 -36.57 35.63
CA SER A 135 8.57 -37.23 34.46
C SER A 135 9.38 -36.80 33.24
N ASP A 136 10.17 -37.72 32.67
CA ASP A 136 10.93 -37.63 31.42
C ASP A 136 10.03 -37.43 30.18
N ASP A 137 9.20 -36.39 30.15
CA ASP A 137 8.31 -36.05 29.02
C ASP A 137 8.61 -34.67 28.39
N ASP A 138 9.73 -34.05 28.75
CA ASP A 138 10.21 -32.79 28.13
C ASP A 138 11.05 -33.01 26.85
N PHE A 139 11.24 -34.25 26.42
CA PHE A 139 12.14 -34.59 25.32
C PHE A 139 11.56 -34.31 23.91
N TYR A 140 10.24 -34.17 23.75
CA TYR A 140 9.59 -34.10 22.42
C TYR A 140 9.24 -32.69 21.91
N TRP A 141 9.31 -31.64 22.74
CA TRP A 141 8.88 -30.27 22.36
C TRP A 141 9.99 -29.36 21.78
N GLU A 142 11.26 -29.76 21.88
CA GLU A 142 12.37 -28.95 21.35
C GLU A 142 12.58 -29.11 19.84
N GLU A 143 12.34 -30.29 19.28
CA GLU A 143 12.57 -30.53 17.85
C GLU A 143 11.52 -29.88 16.96
N GLU A 144 10.24 -29.92 17.35
CA GLU A 144 9.15 -29.32 16.58
C GLU A 144 9.25 -27.79 16.57
N ASN A 145 9.58 -27.17 17.70
CA ASN A 145 9.89 -25.74 17.77
C ASN A 145 11.11 -25.34 16.92
N LYS A 146 12.14 -26.20 16.81
CA LYS A 146 13.31 -25.98 15.93
C LYS A 146 12.93 -26.10 14.45
N ARG A 147 12.00 -26.99 14.08
CA ARG A 147 11.49 -27.15 12.71
C ARG A 147 10.61 -25.96 12.30
N ASP A 148 9.67 -25.57 13.15
CA ASP A 148 8.81 -24.39 12.96
C ASP A 148 9.62 -23.09 12.84
N LYS A 149 10.69 -22.96 13.64
CA LYS A 149 11.59 -21.81 13.58
C LYS A 149 12.38 -21.77 12.25
N LYS A 150 12.88 -22.92 11.79
CA LYS A 150 13.58 -23.04 10.50
C LYS A 150 12.66 -22.82 9.30
N GLU A 151 11.40 -23.25 9.37
CA GLU A 151 10.43 -23.06 8.29
C GLU A 151 10.04 -21.58 8.17
N LYS A 152 9.75 -20.91 9.30
CA LYS A 152 9.50 -19.45 9.33
C LYS A 152 10.69 -18.63 8.82
N GLU A 153 11.92 -19.08 9.10
CA GLU A 153 13.14 -18.44 8.61
C GLU A 153 13.29 -18.60 7.08
N ARG A 154 12.98 -19.78 6.52
CA ARG A 154 12.96 -20.01 5.07
C ARG A 154 11.89 -19.17 4.37
N ASP A 155 10.68 -19.13 4.91
CA ASP A 155 9.59 -18.32 4.40
C ASP A 155 9.92 -16.82 4.42
N ALA A 156 10.63 -16.37 5.47
CA ALA A 156 11.10 -14.99 5.58
C ALA A 156 12.16 -14.66 4.52
N ILE A 157 13.10 -15.58 4.26
CA ILE A 157 14.12 -15.42 3.19
C ILE A 157 13.46 -15.40 1.81
N ASP A 158 12.49 -16.27 1.56
CA ASP A 158 11.76 -16.32 0.28
C ASP A 158 10.90 -15.06 0.07
N ALA A 159 10.31 -14.53 1.14
CA ALA A 159 9.58 -13.26 1.11
C ALA A 159 10.52 -12.07 0.85
N ASP A 160 11.67 -12.01 1.52
CA ASP A 160 12.68 -10.96 1.29
C ASP A 160 13.24 -11.03 -0.15
N GLY A 161 13.51 -12.24 -0.64
CA GLY A 161 13.91 -12.47 -2.03
C GLY A 161 12.86 -12.02 -3.05
N LYS A 162 11.56 -12.24 -2.76
CA LYS A 162 10.46 -11.74 -3.60
C LYS A 162 10.35 -10.22 -3.56
N LEU A 163 10.50 -9.60 -2.39
CA LEU A 163 10.47 -8.15 -2.24
C LEU A 163 11.60 -7.48 -3.02
N ARG A 164 12.84 -7.97 -2.87
CA ARG A 164 13.99 -7.45 -3.62
C ARG A 164 13.81 -7.59 -5.13
N LYS A 165 13.27 -8.72 -5.61
CA LYS A 165 12.95 -8.90 -7.04
C LYS A 165 11.91 -7.90 -7.53
N GLN A 166 10.87 -7.62 -6.74
CA GLN A 166 9.86 -6.61 -7.09
C GLN A 166 10.44 -5.20 -7.10
N GLU A 167 11.32 -4.88 -6.15
CA GLU A 167 11.99 -3.59 -6.08
C GLU A 167 12.90 -3.36 -7.29
N LEU A 168 13.73 -4.36 -7.64
CA LEU A 168 14.55 -4.31 -8.85
C LEU A 168 13.68 -4.15 -10.11
N ALA A 169 12.59 -4.89 -10.23
CA ALA A 169 11.68 -4.75 -11.39
C ALA A 169 11.01 -3.36 -11.46
N LEU A 170 10.69 -2.75 -10.32
CA LEU A 170 10.16 -1.39 -10.27
C LEU A 170 11.24 -0.37 -10.65
N GLU A 171 12.49 -0.58 -10.24
CA GLU A 171 13.61 0.27 -10.59
C GLU A 171 13.96 0.19 -12.07
N GLU A 172 14.02 -1.02 -12.64
CA GLU A 172 14.18 -1.25 -14.08
C GLU A 172 13.08 -0.53 -14.89
N ARG A 173 11.82 -0.64 -14.44
CA ARG A 173 10.70 0.06 -15.09
C ARG A 173 10.82 1.58 -14.99
N LYS A 174 11.29 2.11 -13.86
CA LYS A 174 11.52 3.55 -13.69
C LYS A 174 12.65 4.04 -14.60
N LEU A 175 13.75 3.28 -14.69
CA LEU A 175 14.86 3.58 -15.59
C LEU A 175 14.40 3.57 -17.04
N PHE A 176 13.67 2.54 -17.46
CA PHE A 176 13.11 2.45 -18.81
C PHE A 176 12.22 3.65 -19.16
N LEU A 177 11.35 4.09 -18.23
CA LEU A 177 10.52 5.27 -18.45
C LEU A 177 11.35 6.56 -18.59
N LYS A 178 12.40 6.72 -17.78
CA LYS A 178 13.32 7.87 -17.88
C LYS A 178 14.08 7.87 -19.20
N GLU A 179 14.60 6.72 -19.63
CA GLU A 179 15.28 6.58 -20.93
C GLU A 179 14.34 6.94 -22.09
N LYS A 180 13.10 6.46 -22.04
CA LYS A 180 12.09 6.80 -23.05
C LYS A 180 11.76 8.30 -23.05
N GLN A 181 11.65 8.93 -21.87
CA GLN A 181 11.44 10.37 -21.76
C GLN A 181 12.60 11.17 -22.35
N LEU A 182 13.83 10.81 -22.00
CA LEU A 182 15.04 11.43 -22.54
C LEU A 182 15.10 11.28 -24.07
N LYS A 183 14.73 10.11 -24.61
CA LYS A 183 14.71 9.88 -26.05
C LYS A 183 13.69 10.77 -26.76
N LEU A 184 12.48 10.87 -26.23
CA LEU A 184 11.44 11.75 -26.78
C LEU A 184 11.85 13.22 -26.72
N GLU A 185 12.54 13.64 -25.66
CA GLU A 185 13.06 15.00 -25.53
C GLU A 185 14.18 15.29 -26.54
N GLN A 186 15.10 14.35 -26.74
CA GLN A 186 16.14 14.46 -27.78
C GLN A 186 15.51 14.59 -29.17
N ASP A 187 14.57 13.70 -29.52
CA ASP A 187 13.91 13.71 -30.82
C ASP A 187 13.13 15.03 -31.04
N ARG A 188 12.48 15.55 -29.99
CA ARG A 188 11.82 16.87 -30.04
C ARG A 188 12.80 17.99 -30.32
N LEU A 189 13.95 18.01 -29.65
CA LEU A 189 14.98 19.03 -29.85
C LEU A 189 15.61 18.94 -31.24
N GLU A 190 15.78 17.73 -31.78
CA GLU A 190 16.25 17.52 -33.15
C GLU A 190 15.26 18.04 -34.18
N LEU A 191 13.97 17.77 -34.00
CA LEU A 191 12.92 18.31 -34.87
C LEU A 191 12.87 19.84 -34.84
N ASP A 192 12.98 20.46 -33.66
CA ASP A 192 12.99 21.93 -33.53
C ASP A 192 14.23 22.55 -34.19
N LYS A 193 15.41 21.94 -34.03
CA LYS A 193 16.63 22.36 -34.74
C LYS A 193 16.47 22.24 -36.25
N PHE A 194 15.89 21.15 -36.73
CA PHE A 194 15.65 20.92 -38.15
C PHE A 194 14.66 21.94 -38.73
N GLU A 195 13.56 22.22 -38.02
CA GLU A 195 12.57 23.21 -38.45
C GLU A 195 13.18 24.62 -38.53
N ARG A 196 13.95 25.03 -37.51
CA ARG A 196 14.63 26.32 -37.49
C ARG A 196 15.64 26.45 -38.63
N ALA A 197 16.44 25.42 -38.87
CA ALA A 197 17.40 25.41 -39.97
C ALA A 197 16.70 25.54 -41.32
N LYS A 198 15.63 24.78 -41.53
CA LYS A 198 14.83 24.86 -42.75
C LYS A 198 14.19 26.24 -42.94
N ARG A 199 13.71 26.87 -41.87
CA ARG A 199 13.14 28.22 -41.92
C ARG A 199 14.19 29.26 -42.34
N LEU A 200 15.39 29.19 -41.76
CA LEU A 200 16.50 30.08 -42.12
C LEU A 200 16.94 29.88 -43.57
N GLU A 201 16.97 28.64 -44.07
CA GLU A 201 17.30 28.34 -45.46
C GLU A 201 16.27 28.93 -46.44
N MET A 202 14.97 28.81 -46.10
CA MET A 202 13.90 29.44 -46.89
C MET A 202 14.01 30.97 -46.89
N GLU A 203 14.27 31.59 -45.74
CA GLU A 203 14.47 33.05 -45.65
C GLU A 203 15.69 33.51 -46.45
N LYS A 204 16.78 32.74 -46.41
CA LYS A 204 18.01 33.04 -47.16
C LYS A 204 17.77 32.94 -48.67
N SER A 205 17.16 31.85 -49.12
CA SER A 205 16.83 31.65 -50.54
C SER A 205 15.82 32.69 -51.05
N GLU A 206 14.85 33.10 -50.24
CA GLU A 206 13.94 34.19 -50.55
C GLU A 206 14.69 35.52 -50.73
N ARG A 207 15.59 35.86 -49.79
CA ARG A 207 16.43 37.08 -49.90
C ARG A 207 17.30 37.05 -51.15
N GLU A 208 17.95 35.92 -51.43
CA GLU A 208 18.77 35.75 -52.63
C GLU A 208 17.93 35.92 -53.91
N ALA A 209 16.70 35.40 -53.94
CA ALA A 209 15.80 35.59 -55.07
C ALA A 209 15.43 37.07 -55.28
N TYR A 210 15.11 37.80 -54.20
CA TYR A 210 14.85 39.24 -54.27
C TYR A 210 16.09 40.04 -54.73
N GLU A 211 17.27 39.72 -54.20
CA GLU A 211 18.53 40.35 -54.61
C GLU A 211 18.82 40.12 -56.09
N ASN A 212 18.63 38.89 -56.58
CA ASN A 212 18.79 38.55 -57.99
C ASN A 212 17.85 39.36 -58.90
N VAL A 213 16.58 39.49 -58.52
CA VAL A 213 15.61 40.32 -59.27
C VAL A 213 16.01 41.80 -59.23
N ALA A 214 16.46 42.30 -58.07
CA ALA A 214 16.92 43.69 -57.95
C ALA A 214 18.15 43.96 -58.84
N LEU A 215 19.12 43.05 -58.88
CA LEU A 215 20.30 43.13 -59.74
C LEU A 215 19.94 43.08 -61.24
N GLN A 216 19.01 42.22 -61.63
CA GLN A 216 18.49 42.16 -63.00
C GLN A 216 17.81 43.48 -63.38
N ASN A 217 16.93 44.00 -62.53
CA ASN A 217 16.26 45.28 -62.73
C ASN A 217 17.27 46.42 -62.86
N HIS A 218 18.28 46.46 -61.98
CA HIS A 218 19.35 47.44 -62.06
C HIS A 218 20.06 47.35 -63.41
N THR A 219 20.46 46.15 -63.84
CA THR A 219 21.13 45.93 -65.13
C THR A 219 20.28 46.38 -66.32
N ILE A 220 18.98 46.09 -66.30
CA ILE A 220 18.03 46.54 -67.34
C ILE A 220 18.00 48.09 -67.37
N ILE A 221 17.87 48.74 -66.22
CA ILE A 221 17.85 50.21 -66.13
C ILE A 221 19.17 50.79 -66.67
N THR A 222 20.32 50.28 -66.23
CA THR A 222 21.63 50.79 -66.63
C THR A 222 21.85 50.63 -68.14
N THR A 223 21.51 49.47 -68.70
CA THR A 223 21.62 49.24 -70.15
C THR A 223 20.66 50.11 -70.98
N LEU A 224 19.45 50.38 -70.47
CA LEU A 224 18.52 51.33 -71.11
C LEU A 224 19.05 52.76 -71.05
N MET A 225 19.59 53.21 -69.90
CA MET A 225 20.20 54.52 -69.77
C MET A 225 21.38 54.71 -70.72
N ASP A 226 22.26 53.71 -70.84
CA ASP A 226 23.38 53.74 -71.78
C ASP A 226 22.90 53.86 -73.24
N LYS A 227 21.85 53.12 -73.61
CA LYS A 227 21.25 53.21 -74.95
C LYS A 227 20.65 54.59 -75.22
N CYS A 228 19.94 55.17 -74.25
CA CYS A 228 19.39 56.54 -74.35
C CYS A 228 20.50 57.58 -74.48
N ASN A 229 21.57 57.46 -73.69
CA ASN A 229 22.70 58.38 -73.74
C ASN A 229 23.42 58.33 -75.10
N ARG A 230 23.67 57.14 -75.65
CA ARG A 230 24.23 56.98 -77.01
C ARG A 230 23.32 57.56 -78.10
N ARG A 231 22.00 57.42 -77.97
CA ARG A 231 21.03 57.97 -78.94
C ARG A 231 20.96 59.50 -78.88
N SER A 232 21.06 60.10 -77.69
CA SER A 232 21.13 61.55 -77.49
C SER A 232 22.38 62.17 -78.15
N ILE A 233 23.53 61.52 -77.98
CA ILE A 233 24.81 61.98 -78.57
C ILE A 233 24.80 61.85 -80.11
N GLY A 234 24.18 60.80 -80.66
CA GLY A 234 24.05 60.61 -82.11
C GLY A 234 23.11 61.60 -82.81
N ASN A 235 22.10 62.12 -82.11
CA ASN A 235 21.14 63.07 -82.69
C ASN A 235 21.60 64.54 -82.64
N ASN A 236 22.60 64.86 -81.81
CA ASN A 236 23.18 66.21 -81.73
C ASN A 236 24.30 66.48 -82.74
N LEU A 237 24.65 65.51 -83.60
CA LEU A 237 25.69 65.66 -84.63
C LEU A 237 25.16 66.10 -86.02
N CYS A 238 23.85 66.30 -86.18
CA CYS A 238 23.23 66.59 -87.50
C CYS A 238 22.32 67.83 -87.51
N ILE A 239 22.65 68.88 -86.76
CA ILE A 239 22.03 70.21 -86.96
C ILE A 239 23.15 71.19 -87.34
N LEU A 240 23.44 71.19 -88.65
CA LEU A 240 24.12 72.27 -89.37
C LEU A 240 23.09 73.34 -89.75
#